data_AF-A0A3R8S6U5-F1
#
_entry.id   AF-A0A3R8S6U5-F1
#
_cell.length_a   1.000
_cell.length_b   1.000
_cell.length_c   1.000
_cell.angle_alpha   90.00
_cell.angle_beta   90.00
_cell.angle_gamma   90.00
#
_symmetry.space_group_name_H-M   'P 1'
#
loop_
_entity.id
_entity.type
_entity.pdbx_description
1 polymer ?
#
loop_
_entity_poly.entity_id
_entity_poly.type
_entity_poly.pdbx_seq_one_letter_code
_entity_poly.pdbx_strand_id
1 'polypeptide(L)'
;MTEAQNNFLTELKIIQEQAVIMNSGQSNLSENEKLFNVSYDTLYLVMELLDGYRGINISLLDNDHQEFLNDRIQLHDKIANFLQSY
;
A
#
# COMPACT_ATOMS: atom_id res chain seq x y z
N MET A 1 -11.78 1.17 19.66
CA MET A 1 -10.49 1.13 18.93
C MET A 1 -9.53 2.04 19.63
N THR A 2 -8.25 1.68 19.67
CA THR A 2 -7.20 2.57 20.16
C THR A 2 -6.95 3.69 19.14
N GLU A 3 -6.30 4.77 19.57
CA GLU A 3 -5.89 5.84 18.67
C GLU A 3 -4.99 5.32 17.53
N ALA A 4 -4.06 4.42 17.84
CA ALA A 4 -3.20 3.78 16.84
C ALA A 4 -4.01 2.99 15.79
N GLN A 5 -5.04 2.25 16.22
CA GLN A 5 -5.94 1.54 15.29
C GLN A 5 -6.73 2.51 14.41
N ASN A 6 -7.22 3.62 14.97
CA ASN A 6 -7.92 4.65 14.21
C ASN A 6 -7.00 5.31 13.17
N ASN A 7 -5.77 5.65 13.55
CA ASN A 7 -4.81 6.27 12.64
C ASN A 7 -4.46 5.34 11.49
N PHE A 8 -4.22 4.06 11.78
CA PHE A 8 -3.98 3.03 10.76
C PHE A 8 -5.14 2.92 9.77
N LEU A 9 -6.38 2.77 10.26
CA LEU A 9 -7.56 2.66 9.38
C LEU A 9 -7.84 3.95 8.60
N THR A 10 -7.58 5.11 9.19
CA THR A 10 -7.71 6.41 8.51
C THR A 10 -6.72 6.50 7.37
N GLU A 11 -5.48 6.07 7.58
CA GLU A 11 -4.46 6.10 6.53
C GLU A 11 -4.79 5.11 5.40
N LEU A 12 -5.34 3.94 5.69
CA LEU A 12 -5.84 3.02 4.67
C LEU A 12 -6.95 3.64 3.80
N LYS A 13 -7.85 4.42 4.41
CA LYS A 13 -8.88 5.16 3.66
C LYS A 13 -8.24 6.21 2.74
N ILE A 14 -7.27 6.96 3.25
CA ILE A 14 -6.54 7.97 2.47
C ILE A 14 -5.82 7.31 1.29
N ILE A 15 -5.17 6.16 1.51
CA ILE A 15 -4.50 5.38 0.47
C ILE A 15 -5.48 4.99 -0.64
N GLN A 16 -6.65 4.45 -0.30
CA GLN A 16 -7.66 4.08 -1.29
C GLN A 16 -8.10 5.31 -2.13
N GLU A 17 -8.41 6.42 -1.47
CA GLU A 17 -8.81 7.66 -2.15
C GLU A 17 -7.70 8.17 -3.08
N GLN A 18 -6.45 8.15 -2.61
CA GLN A 18 -5.28 8.56 -3.38
C GLN A 18 -5.09 7.68 -4.64
N ALA A 19 -5.15 6.35 -4.51
CA ALA A 19 -4.99 5.42 -5.62
C ALA A 19 -6.08 5.61 -6.70
N VAL A 20 -7.33 5.85 -6.28
CA VAL A 20 -8.43 6.15 -7.22
C VAL A 20 -8.20 7.47 -7.95
N ILE A 21 -7.82 8.53 -7.22
CA ILE A 21 -7.59 9.86 -7.82
C ILE A 21 -6.47 9.80 -8.86
N MET A 22 -5.36 9.12 -8.54
CA MET A 22 -4.21 8.98 -9.44
C MET A 22 -4.57 8.34 -10.79
N ASN A 23 -5.54 7.43 -10.81
CA ASN A 23 -5.89 6.66 -12.01
C ASN A 23 -7.21 7.10 -12.68
N SER A 24 -8.02 7.90 -12.00
CA SER A 24 -9.32 8.37 -12.52
C SER A 24 -9.22 9.21 -13.81
N GLY A 25 -8.11 9.94 -13.99
CA GLY A 25 -7.88 10.84 -15.13
C GLY A 25 -7.28 10.18 -16.38
N GLN A 26 -6.98 8.88 -16.36
CA GLN A 26 -6.26 8.20 -17.44
C GLN A 26 -7.20 7.81 -18.60
N SER A 27 -7.59 8.78 -19.42
CA SER A 27 -8.60 8.59 -20.49
C SER A 27 -8.19 7.60 -21.59
N ASN A 28 -6.90 7.32 -21.72
CA ASN A 28 -6.32 6.41 -22.71
C ASN A 28 -6.35 4.92 -22.28
N LEU A 29 -6.72 4.62 -21.04
CA LEU A 29 -6.78 3.25 -20.52
C LEU A 29 -8.21 2.71 -20.50
N SER A 30 -8.32 1.40 -20.76
CA SER A 30 -9.54 0.64 -20.53
C SER A 30 -9.92 0.62 -19.05
N GLU A 31 -11.17 0.28 -18.75
CA GLU A 31 -11.62 0.13 -17.37
C GLU A 31 -10.84 -0.94 -16.61
N ASN A 32 -10.46 -2.04 -17.27
CA ASN A 32 -9.68 -3.10 -16.67
C ASN A 32 -8.26 -2.65 -16.31
N GLU A 33 -7.60 -1.89 -17.19
CA GLU A 33 -6.27 -1.32 -16.93
C GLU A 33 -6.33 -0.31 -15.76
N LYS A 34 -7.37 0.52 -15.71
CA LYS A 34 -7.59 1.43 -14.57
C LYS A 34 -7.79 0.68 -13.26
N LEU A 35 -8.62 -0.37 -13.26
CA LEU A 35 -8.83 -1.20 -12.07
C LEU A 35 -7.53 -1.88 -11.62
N PHE A 36 -6.73 -2.36 -12.58
CA PHE A 36 -5.42 -2.90 -12.29
C PHE A 36 -4.50 -1.85 -11.65
N ASN A 37 -4.39 -0.66 -12.24
CA ASN A 37 -3.53 0.40 -11.70
C ASN A 37 -4.00 0.89 -10.32
N VAL A 38 -5.30 1.07 -10.09
CA VAL A 38 -5.84 1.40 -8.77
C VAL A 38 -5.46 0.32 -7.75
N SER A 39 -5.55 -0.96 -8.12
CA SER A 39 -5.18 -2.06 -7.24
C SER A 39 -3.68 -2.10 -6.95
N TYR A 40 -2.86 -1.89 -7.99
CA TYR A 40 -1.40 -1.80 -7.88
C TYR A 40 -0.99 -0.66 -6.95
N ASP A 41 -1.49 0.56 -7.19
CA ASP A 41 -1.14 1.73 -6.38
C ASP A 41 -1.63 1.59 -4.94
N THR A 42 -2.81 1.00 -4.74
CA THR A 42 -3.31 0.70 -3.38
C THR A 42 -2.32 -0.21 -2.64
N LEU A 43 -1.87 -1.30 -3.26
CA LEU A 43 -0.91 -2.22 -2.65
C LEU A 43 0.44 -1.56 -2.40
N TYR A 44 0.95 -0.81 -3.37
CA TYR A 44 2.20 -0.06 -3.24
C TYR A 44 2.16 0.92 -2.06
N LEU A 45 1.12 1.74 -1.97
CA LEU A 45 0.96 2.74 -0.90
C LEU A 45 0.72 2.10 0.48
N VAL A 46 0.07 0.92 0.53
CA VAL A 46 -0.02 0.13 1.77
C VAL A 46 1.35 -0.35 2.21
N MET A 47 2.22 -0.77 1.28
CA MET A 47 3.59 -1.15 1.63
C MET A 47 4.41 0.06 2.11
N GLU A 48 4.22 1.26 1.54
CA GLU A 48 4.82 2.49 2.08
C GLU A 48 4.35 2.78 3.51
N LEU A 49 3.07 2.56 3.83
CA LEU A 49 2.56 2.65 5.19
C LEU A 49 3.26 1.66 6.12
N LEU A 50 3.38 0.40 5.70
CA LEU A 50 4.04 -0.64 6.50
C LEU A 50 5.54 -0.39 6.68
N ASP A 51 6.19 0.24 5.71
CA ASP A 51 7.59 0.64 5.79
C ASP A 51 7.81 1.94 6.61
N GLY A 52 6.72 2.61 7.01
CA GLY A 52 6.76 3.79 7.86
C GLY A 52 6.82 5.14 7.14
N TYR A 53 6.67 5.18 5.82
CA TYR A 53 6.72 6.42 5.03
C TYR A 53 5.47 7.30 5.17
N ARG A 54 4.40 6.77 5.78
CA ARG A 54 3.10 7.46 5.90
C ARG A 54 2.78 7.92 7.33
N GLY A 55 3.81 8.22 8.11
CA GLY A 55 3.66 8.82 9.45
C GLY A 55 3.23 7.85 10.55
N ILE A 56 3.19 6.54 10.27
CA ILE A 56 2.91 5.48 11.25
C ILE A 56 4.07 4.50 11.22
N ASN A 57 4.69 4.21 12.36
CA ASN A 57 5.75 3.22 12.46
C ASN A 57 5.16 1.88 12.92
N ILE A 58 5.11 0.89 12.02
CA ILE A 58 4.48 -0.43 12.24
C ILE A 58 5.58 -1.49 12.25
N SER A 59 5.46 -2.49 13.10
CA SER A 59 6.25 -3.72 13.00
C SER A 59 5.34 -4.85 12.54
N LEU A 60 5.62 -5.42 11.37
CA LEU A 60 4.85 -6.52 10.79
C LEU A 60 5.51 -7.85 11.16
N LEU A 61 5.04 -8.47 12.25
CA LEU A 61 5.58 -9.74 12.75
C LEU A 61 4.82 -10.94 12.16
N ASP A 62 5.53 -11.82 11.48
CA ASP A 62 5.09 -13.18 11.23
C ASP A 62 5.25 -14.00 12.51
N ASN A 63 4.14 -14.46 13.09
CA ASN A 63 4.16 -15.21 14.34
C ASN A 63 4.58 -16.67 14.17
N ASP A 64 4.45 -17.24 12.97
CA ASP A 64 4.83 -18.64 12.74
C ASP A 64 6.35 -18.76 12.63
N HIS A 65 6.98 -17.79 11.96
CA HIS A 65 8.43 -17.74 11.75
C HIS A 65 9.18 -16.86 12.78
N GLN A 66 8.45 -16.07 13.56
CA GLN A 66 9.01 -15.07 14.50
C GLN A 66 9.92 -14.04 13.80
N GLU A 67 9.55 -13.65 12.58
CA GLU A 67 10.32 -12.73 11.74
C GLU A 67 9.54 -11.43 11.46
N PHE A 68 10.23 -10.30 11.50
CA PHE A 68 9.67 -9.02 11.08
C PHE A 68 9.77 -8.89 9.56
N LEU A 69 8.62 -8.88 8.88
CA LEU A 69 8.54 -8.84 7.41
C LEU A 69 8.95 -7.50 6.82
N ASN A 70 8.96 -6.43 7.64
CA ASN A 70 9.32 -5.08 7.23
C ASN A 70 10.60 -4.56 7.90
N ASP A 71 11.44 -5.45 8.47
CA ASP A 71 12.75 -5.04 9.00
C ASP A 71 13.82 -5.02 7.90
N ARG A 72 14.54 -3.89 7.77
CA ARG A 72 15.65 -3.67 6.80
C ARG A 72 15.31 -3.97 5.34
N ILE A 73 14.04 -3.88 5.00
CA ILE A 73 13.52 -4.08 3.65
C ILE A 73 12.56 -2.94 3.31
N GLN A 74 12.53 -2.56 2.04
CA GLN A 74 11.55 -1.61 1.50
C GLN A 74 10.47 -2.44 0.80
N LEU A 75 9.41 -2.78 1.52
CA LEU A 75 8.29 -3.56 0.98
C LEU A 75 7.68 -2.88 -0.26
N HIS A 76 7.62 -1.55 -0.31
CA HIS A 76 7.11 -0.81 -1.47
C HIS A 76 7.94 -1.06 -2.74
N ASP A 77 9.26 -1.11 -2.63
CA ASP A 77 10.13 -1.49 -3.75
C ASP A 77 9.98 -2.97 -4.11
N LYS A 78 9.81 -3.85 -3.12
CA LYS A 78 9.62 -5.28 -3.37
C LYS A 78 8.31 -5.58 -4.08
N ILE A 79 7.21 -4.95 -3.67
CA ILE A 79 5.92 -5.15 -4.30
C ILE A 79 5.90 -4.55 -5.71
N ALA A 80 6.54 -3.39 -5.93
CA ALA A 80 6.69 -2.80 -7.26
C ALA A 80 7.47 -3.70 -8.23
N ASN A 81 8.51 -4.38 -7.74
CA ASN A 81 9.27 -5.34 -8.55
C ASN A 81 8.52 -6.67 -8.77
N PHE A 82 7.69 -7.07 -7.81
CA PHE A 82 6.95 -8.33 -7.86
C PHE A 82 5.70 -8.24 -8.74
N LEU A 83 4.95 -7.15 -8.60
CA LEU A 83 3.79 -6.85 -9.41
C LEU A 83 4.27 -6.19 -10.71
N GLN A 84 4.15 -6.89 -11.84
CA GLN A 84 4.29 -6.23 -13.12
C GLN A 84 3.05 -5.37 -13.36
N SER A 85 3.23 -4.07 -13.58
CA SER A 85 2.16 -3.19 -14.04
C SER A 85 1.92 -3.36 -15.54
N TYR A 86 0.69 -3.09 -15.97
CA TYR A 86 0.34 -3.02 -17.40
C TYR A 86 0.73 -1.66 -18.00
#